data_AF-A0A5C4RBV5-F1
#
_entry.id   AF-A0A5C4RBV5-F1
#
_cell.length_a   1.000
_cell.length_b   1.000
_cell.length_c   1.000
_cell.angle_alpha   90.00
_cell.angle_beta   90.00
_cell.angle_gamma   90.00
#
_symmetry.space_group_name_H-M   'P 1'
#
loop_
_entity.id
_entity.type
_entity.pdbx_description
1 polymer ?
#
loop_
_entity_poly.entity_id
_entity_poly.type
_entity_poly.pdbx_seq_one_letter_code
_entity_poly.pdbx_strand_id
1 'polypeptide(L)'
;DDFPGYENREKYLEWDRKIRAQKRQHSQVVPVPDYTGQRTCGITVHFFPCDQVKVTTSCNTYGSPNYPIKEPLKMKEPKVCPK
;
A
#
# COMPACT_ATOMS: atom_id res chain seq x y z
N ASP A 1 9.63 0.70 20.34
CA ASP A 1 9.07 -0.64 20.54
C ASP A 1 8.67 -0.82 21.99
N ASP A 2 7.37 -0.98 22.25
CA ASP A 2 6.79 -1.19 23.60
C ASP A 2 6.60 -2.71 23.90
N PHE A 3 7.35 -3.59 23.26
CA PHE A 3 7.13 -5.04 23.39
C PHE A 3 7.61 -5.55 24.77
N PRO A 4 6.75 -6.13 25.62
CA PRO A 4 7.09 -6.47 27.00
C PRO A 4 7.75 -7.85 27.17
N GLY A 5 8.00 -8.59 26.08
CA GLY A 5 8.44 -9.99 26.15
C GLY A 5 7.28 -10.96 26.44
N TYR A 6 7.62 -12.23 26.63
CA TYR A 6 6.64 -13.32 26.83
C TYR A 6 6.52 -13.79 28.27
N GLU A 7 7.40 -13.35 29.16
CA GLU A 7 7.47 -13.80 30.56
C GLU A 7 6.23 -13.37 31.37
N ASN A 8 5.68 -12.19 31.09
CA ASN A 8 4.47 -11.69 31.73
C ASN A 8 3.29 -11.72 30.75
N ARG A 9 2.40 -12.69 30.95
CA ARG A 9 1.23 -12.92 30.09
C ARG A 9 0.27 -11.73 30.05
N GLU A 10 0.04 -11.05 31.17
CA GLU A 10 -0.89 -9.92 31.23
C GLU A 10 -0.38 -8.74 30.40
N LYS A 11 0.91 -8.38 30.59
CA LYS A 11 1.56 -7.34 29.80
C LYS A 11 1.58 -7.69 28.32
N TYR A 12 1.86 -8.95 27.98
CA TYR A 12 1.81 -9.43 26.60
C TYR A 12 0.41 -9.26 25.97
N LEU A 13 -0.66 -9.64 26.69
CA LEU A 13 -2.04 -9.52 26.20
C LEU A 13 -2.50 -8.07 26.05
N GLU A 14 -2.05 -7.17 26.92
CA GLU A 14 -2.30 -5.74 26.78
C GLU A 14 -1.61 -5.17 25.53
N TRP A 15 -0.34 -5.51 25.34
CA TRP A 15 0.41 -5.16 24.13
C TRP A 15 -0.26 -5.72 22.86
N ASP A 16 -0.64 -7.00 22.84
CA ASP A 16 -1.28 -7.64 21.67
C ASP A 16 -2.60 -6.94 21.32
N ARG A 17 -3.43 -6.60 22.32
CA ARG A 17 -4.65 -5.81 22.10
C ARG A 17 -4.35 -4.43 21.50
N LYS A 18 -3.35 -3.72 22.02
CA LYS A 18 -2.92 -2.41 21.50
C LYS A 18 -2.48 -2.52 20.03
N ILE A 19 -1.67 -3.54 19.70
CA ILE A 19 -1.21 -3.78 18.32
C ILE A 19 -2.37 -4.16 17.41
N ARG A 20 -3.28 -5.04 17.85
CA ARG A 20 -4.47 -5.42 17.06
C ARG A 20 -5.37 -4.23 16.77
N ALA A 21 -5.59 -3.35 17.74
CA ALA A 21 -6.39 -2.15 17.57
C ALA A 21 -5.80 -1.16 16.55
N GLN A 22 -4.48 -1.22 16.28
CA GLN A 22 -3.82 -0.41 15.27
C GLN A 22 -3.92 -1.00 13.86
N LYS A 23 -4.23 -2.30 13.73
CA LYS A 23 -4.40 -2.94 12.42
C LYS A 23 -5.67 -2.42 11.77
N ARG A 24 -5.55 -2.06 10.49
CA ARG A 24 -6.68 -1.66 9.65
C ARG A 24 -6.74 -2.58 8.46
N GLN A 25 -7.95 -2.90 8.02
CA GLN A 25 -8.20 -3.58 6.77
C GLN A 25 -8.86 -2.59 5.82
N HIS A 26 -8.30 -2.45 4.62
CA HIS A 26 -8.81 -1.57 3.58
C HIS A 26 -9.09 -2.41 2.33
N SER A 27 -10.16 -2.08 1.61
CA SER A 27 -10.51 -2.70 0.33
C SER A 27 -10.96 -1.62 -0.65
N GLN A 28 -10.41 -1.64 -1.85
CA GLN A 28 -10.77 -0.72 -2.92
C GLN A 28 -10.93 -1.50 -4.23
N VAL A 29 -11.99 -1.17 -4.98
CA VAL A 29 -12.14 -1.64 -6.36
C VAL A 29 -11.44 -0.63 -7.26
N VAL A 30 -10.47 -1.10 -8.04
CA VAL A 30 -9.66 -0.25 -8.92
C VAL A 30 -9.65 -0.86 -10.32
N PRO A 31 -9.68 -0.02 -11.37
CA PRO A 31 -9.60 -0.51 -12.73
C PRO A 31 -8.21 -1.10 -12.98
N VAL A 32 -8.18 -2.24 -13.66
CA VAL A 32 -6.94 -2.82 -14.18
C VAL A 32 -6.77 -2.31 -15.61
N PRO A 33 -5.62 -1.71 -15.97
CA PRO A 33 -5.35 -1.28 -17.34
C PRO A 33 -5.45 -2.45 -18.32
N ASP A 34 -5.75 -2.16 -19.59
CA ASP A 34 -5.83 -3.18 -20.63
C ASP A 34 -4.54 -4.00 -20.72
N TYR A 35 -4.72 -5.32 -20.59
CA TYR A 35 -3.67 -6.33 -20.59
C TYR A 35 -3.81 -7.32 -21.75
N THR A 36 -4.78 -7.10 -22.65
CA THR A 36 -5.12 -8.06 -23.73
C THR A 36 -4.41 -7.74 -25.05
N GLY A 37 -4.11 -6.45 -25.31
CA GLY A 37 -3.47 -5.98 -26.54
C GLY A 37 -1.96 -5.72 -26.48
N GLN A 38 -1.31 -5.96 -25.34
CA GLN A 38 0.11 -5.63 -25.11
C GLN A 38 0.84 -6.80 -24.46
N ARG A 39 2.17 -6.87 -24.63
CA ARG A 39 2.99 -7.87 -23.93
C ARG A 39 2.82 -7.69 -22.42
N THR A 40 2.18 -8.66 -21.78
CA THR A 40 1.98 -8.68 -20.34
C THR A 40 3.30 -9.05 -19.66
N CYS A 41 3.87 -8.07 -18.95
CA CYS A 41 5.02 -8.29 -18.08
C CYS A 41 4.53 -8.46 -16.63
N GLY A 42 4.68 -7.42 -15.80
CA GLY A 42 4.23 -7.45 -14.40
C GLY A 42 3.00 -6.59 -14.18
N ILE A 43 2.17 -7.02 -13.22
CA ILE A 43 1.20 -6.16 -12.55
C ILE A 43 1.87 -5.51 -11.33
N THR A 44 1.77 -4.20 -11.21
CA THR A 44 2.30 -3.45 -10.06
C THR A 44 1.14 -2.75 -9.37
N VAL A 45 1.00 -3.00 -8.06
CA VAL A 45 0.04 -2.32 -7.19
C VAL A 45 0.78 -1.20 -6.48
N HIS A 46 0.27 0.02 -6.64
CA HIS A 46 0.83 1.24 -6.09
C HIS A 46 -0.04 1.72 -4.95
N PHE A 47 0.55 1.88 -3.77
CA PHE A 47 -0.09 2.48 -2.60
C PHE A 47 0.26 3.96 -2.56
N PHE A 48 -0.76 4.79 -2.67
CA PHE A 48 -0.68 6.23 -2.58
C PHE A 48 -1.12 6.71 -1.18
N PRO A 49 -0.83 7.98 -0.84
CA PRO A 49 -1.41 8.58 0.35
C PRO A 49 -2.95 8.52 0.32
N CYS A 50 -3.58 8.68 1.49
CA CYS A 50 -5.04 8.59 1.63
C CYS A 50 -5.63 7.22 1.25
N ASP A 51 -4.86 6.15 1.49
CA ASP A 51 -5.23 4.76 1.18
C ASP A 51 -5.61 4.52 -0.30
N GLN A 52 -5.22 5.43 -1.22
CA GLN A 52 -5.53 5.29 -2.62
C GLN A 52 -4.66 4.20 -3.25
N VAL A 53 -5.26 3.37 -4.09
CA VAL A 53 -4.55 2.31 -4.82
C VAL A 53 -4.66 2.55 -6.33
N LYS A 54 -3.54 2.37 -7.04
CA LYS A 54 -3.53 2.30 -8.50
C LYS A 54 -2.85 1.02 -8.95
N VAL A 55 -3.29 0.50 -10.08
CA VAL A 55 -2.73 -0.71 -10.69
C VAL A 55 -2.16 -0.35 -12.05
N THR A 56 -0.96 -0.82 -12.32
CA THR A 56 -0.32 -0.65 -13.63
C THR A 56 0.16 -1.98 -14.15
N THR A 57 0.09 -2.15 -15.47
CA THR A 57 0.72 -3.25 -16.18
C THR A 57 1.85 -2.66 -17.04
N SER A 58 3.09 -3.09 -16.81
CA SER A 58 4.24 -2.51 -17.50
C SER A 58 5.44 -3.47 -17.51
N CYS A 59 6.20 -3.43 -18.61
CA CYS A 59 7.53 -4.05 -18.70
C CYS A 59 8.64 -3.10 -18.26
N ASN A 60 8.35 -1.81 -18.20
CA ASN A 60 9.29 -0.77 -17.82
C ASN A 60 9.39 -0.67 -16.30
N THR A 61 10.56 -0.25 -15.81
CA THR A 61 10.80 0.06 -14.39
C THR A 61 10.40 1.50 -14.05
N TYR A 62 10.14 1.75 -12.77
CA TYR A 62 9.87 3.10 -12.26
C TYR A 62 11.03 4.05 -12.61
N GLY A 63 10.70 5.25 -13.12
CA GLY A 63 11.67 6.22 -13.64
C GLY A 63 11.89 6.15 -15.15
N SER A 64 11.45 5.08 -15.83
CA SER A 64 11.46 5.05 -17.30
C SER A 64 10.49 6.08 -17.89
N PRO A 65 10.83 6.74 -19.02
CA PRO A 65 9.90 7.60 -19.76
C PRO A 65 8.60 6.89 -20.14
N ASN A 66 8.62 5.57 -20.31
CA ASN A 66 7.47 4.77 -20.70
C ASN A 66 6.79 4.05 -19.52
N TYR A 67 7.16 4.38 -18.27
CA TYR A 67 6.46 3.82 -17.10
C TYR A 67 5.07 4.47 -16.92
N PRO A 68 3.98 3.72 -16.68
CA PRO A 68 2.63 4.29 -16.68
C PRO A 68 2.33 5.30 -15.57
N ILE A 69 3.03 5.21 -14.44
CA ILE A 69 2.90 6.14 -13.30
C ILE A 69 4.13 7.05 -13.24
N LYS A 70 3.91 8.34 -13.01
CA LYS A 70 4.97 9.36 -12.94
C LYS A 70 5.06 10.03 -11.58
N GLU A 71 4.09 9.75 -10.72
CA GLU A 71 4.03 10.29 -9.38
C GLU A 71 5.25 9.88 -8.56
N PRO A 72 5.83 10.81 -7.77
CA PRO A 72 7.08 10.56 -7.08
C PRO A 72 6.94 9.48 -5.99
N LEU A 73 8.03 8.79 -5.68
CA LEU A 73 8.08 7.96 -4.48
C LEU A 73 8.03 8.85 -3.23
N LYS A 74 7.47 8.30 -2.13
CA LYS A 74 7.39 8.99 -0.83
C LYS A 74 6.62 10.32 -0.89
N MET A 75 5.48 10.34 -1.58
CA MET A 75 4.56 11.48 -1.55
C MET A 75 4.15 11.81 -0.12
N LYS A 76 4.14 13.10 0.21
CA LYS A 76 3.56 13.56 1.47
C LYS A 76 2.04 13.42 1.39
N GLU A 77 1.44 12.92 2.45
CA GLU A 77 -0.01 12.84 2.56
C GLU A 77 -0.60 14.26 2.62
N PRO A 78 -1.63 14.57 1.80
CA PRO A 78 -2.28 15.86 1.86
C PRO A 78 -3.01 16.04 3.19
N LYS A 79 -3.18 17.29 3.63
CA LYS A 79 -3.90 17.62 4.88
C LYS A 79 -5.36 17.14 4.89
N VAL A 80 -5.95 16.99 3.70
CA VAL A 80 -7.31 16.51 3.51
C VAL A 80 -7.28 15.44 2.44
N CYS A 81 -7.78 14.26 2.78
CA CYS A 81 -7.92 13.16 1.84
C CYS A 81 -9.24 13.29 1.06
N PRO A 82 -9.20 13.18 -0.28
CA PRO A 82 -10.42 13.08 -1.06
C PRO A 82 -11.15 11.77 -0.69
N LYS A 83 -12.48 11.85 -0.59
CA LYS A 83 -13.36 10.70 -0.34
C LYS A 83 -13.73 10.01 -1.64
#